data_AF-A0A6N4QYH8-F1
#
_entry.id   AF-A0A6N4QYH8-F1
#
_cell.length_a   1.000
_cell.length_b   1.000
_cell.length_c   1.000
_cell.angle_alpha   90.00
_cell.angle_beta   90.00
_cell.angle_gamma   90.00
#
_symmetry.space_group_name_H-M   'P 1'
#
loop_
_entity.id
_entity.type
_entity.pdbx_description
1 polymer ?
#
loop_
_entity_poly.entity_id
_entity_poly.type
_entity_poly.pdbx_seq_one_letter_code
_entity_poly.pdbx_strand_id
1 'polypeptide(L)'
;MANIIKRDRVRIRFLCDQVGELKSKGLNVRTVFDQCWDKIPNTMIQKLNAEELLVYMQRHLLPTEVALLLATKNAEEYKSKTA
;
A
#
# COMPACT_ATOMS: atom_id res chain seq x y z
N MET A 1 4.36 10.56 -20.16
CA MET A 1 2.94 10.79 -19.86
C MET A 1 2.16 9.52 -19.47
N ALA A 2 2.27 8.39 -20.19
CA ALA A 2 1.44 7.20 -19.95
C ALA A 2 1.58 6.57 -18.54
N ASN A 3 2.78 6.56 -17.96
CA ASN A 3 3.01 5.91 -16.66
C ASN A 3 2.41 6.68 -15.47
N ILE A 4 2.27 8.01 -15.58
CA ILE A 4 1.67 8.86 -14.54
C ILE A 4 0.16 8.57 -14.46
N ILE A 5 -0.49 8.44 -15.62
CA ILE A 5 -1.93 8.13 -15.71
C ILE A 5 -2.22 6.73 -15.16
N LYS A 6 -1.33 5.75 -15.42
CA LYS A 6 -1.44 4.40 -14.86
C LYS A 6 -1.40 4.42 -13.34
N ARG A 7 -0.39 5.07 -12.74
CA ARG A 7 -0.27 5.17 -11.28
C ARG A 7 -1.51 5.81 -10.66
N ASP A 8 -2.00 6.90 -11.24
CA ASP A 8 -3.15 7.62 -10.70
C ASP A 8 -4.43 6.79 -10.72
N ARG A 9 -4.68 6.05 -11.82
CA ARG A 9 -5.79 5.09 -11.90
C ARG A 9 -5.71 4.00 -10.82
N VAL A 10 -4.53 3.39 -10.64
CA VAL A 10 -4.35 2.34 -9.61
C VAL A 10 -4.56 2.95 -8.23
N ARG A 11 -4.02 4.15 -7.99
CA ARG A 11 -4.15 4.86 -6.71
C ARG A 11 -5.61 5.12 -6.36
N ILE A 12 -6.41 5.68 -7.26
CA ILE A 12 -7.80 6.01 -6.99
C ILE A 12 -8.59 4.74 -6.62
N ARG A 13 -8.47 3.67 -7.42
CA ARG A 13 -9.15 2.40 -7.12
C ARG A 13 -8.70 1.79 -5.80
N PHE A 14 -7.38 1.73 -5.57
CA PHE A 14 -6.81 1.21 -4.34
C PHE A 14 -7.33 1.97 -3.11
N LEU A 15 -7.34 3.30 -3.17
CA LEU A 15 -7.84 4.13 -2.07
C LEU A 15 -9.33 3.85 -1.82
N CYS A 16 -10.17 3.77 -2.86
CA CYS A 16 -11.59 3.47 -2.69
C CYS A 16 -11.82 2.08 -2.08
N ASP A 17 -11.09 1.06 -2.53
CA ASP A 17 -11.27 -0.32 -2.05
C ASP A 17 -10.75 -0.52 -0.62
N GLN A 18 -9.60 0.10 -0.30
CA GLN A 18 -8.85 -0.20 0.92
C GLN A 18 -9.01 0.85 2.04
N VAL A 19 -9.64 2.00 1.76
CA VAL A 19 -9.79 3.08 2.76
C VAL A 19 -10.52 2.63 4.01
N GLY A 20 -11.58 1.81 3.88
CA GLY A 20 -12.35 1.33 5.02
C GLY A 20 -11.52 0.43 5.94
N GLU A 21 -10.87 -0.58 5.36
CA GLU A 21 -10.06 -1.54 6.12
C GLU A 21 -8.84 -0.87 6.77
N LEU A 22 -8.10 -0.05 6.00
CA LEU A 22 -6.89 0.60 6.49
C LEU A 22 -7.20 1.68 7.54
N LYS A 23 -8.29 2.45 7.40
CA LYS A 23 -8.71 3.38 8.46
C LYS A 23 -9.11 2.65 9.73
N SER A 24 -9.80 1.52 9.64
CA SER A 24 -10.18 0.72 10.83
C SER A 24 -8.95 0.25 11.62
N LYS A 25 -7.85 -0.05 10.92
CA LYS A 25 -6.55 -0.41 11.52
C LYS A 25 -5.73 0.79 11.99
N GLY A 26 -6.23 2.02 11.78
CA GLY A 26 -5.51 3.26 12.10
C GLY A 26 -4.28 3.50 11.23
N LEU A 27 -4.28 2.98 9.99
CA LEU A 27 -3.20 3.13 9.02
C LEU A 27 -3.56 4.21 7.98
N ASN A 28 -2.55 4.96 7.54
CA ASN A 28 -2.73 5.94 6.48
C ASN A 28 -2.69 5.27 5.10
N VAL A 29 -3.87 5.16 4.48
CA VAL A 29 -4.10 4.56 3.15
C VAL A 29 -3.16 5.10 2.08
N ARG A 30 -2.86 6.41 2.11
CA ARG A 30 -1.96 7.05 1.12
C ARG A 30 -0.53 6.57 1.32
N THR A 31 -0.06 6.53 2.56
CA THR A 31 1.28 6.06 2.91
C THR A 31 1.46 4.59 2.56
N VAL A 32 0.47 3.74 2.88
CA VAL A 32 0.47 2.32 2.53
C VAL A 32 0.56 2.13 1.01
N PHE A 33 -0.22 2.91 0.25
CA PHE A 33 -0.18 2.86 -1.21
C PHE A 33 1.20 3.23 -1.74
N ASP A 34 1.79 4.33 -1.28
CA ASP A 34 3.10 4.78 -1.74
C ASP A 34 4.20 3.76 -1.42
N GLN A 35 4.16 3.12 -0.24
CA GLN A 35 5.07 2.03 0.12
C GLN A 35 4.89 0.79 -0.75
N CYS A 36 3.64 0.38 -1.00
CA CYS A 36 3.37 -0.74 -1.90
C CYS A 36 3.84 -0.43 -3.32
N TRP A 37 3.59 0.78 -3.81
CA TRP A 37 3.95 1.19 -5.17
C TRP A 37 5.47 1.17 -5.39
N ASP A 38 6.24 1.64 -4.42
CA ASP A 38 7.71 1.67 -4.49
C ASP A 38 8.33 0.26 -4.57
N LYS A 39 7.66 -0.74 -3.98
CA LYS A 39 8.09 -2.14 -4.03
C LYS A 39 7.79 -2.83 -5.36
N ILE A 40 7.02 -2.21 -6.26
CA ILE A 40 6.71 -2.81 -7.56
C ILE A 40 7.90 -2.64 -8.50
N PRO A 41 8.44 -3.73 -9.07
CA PRO A 41 9.49 -3.63 -10.07
C PRO A 41 9.02 -2.83 -11.30
N ASN A 42 9.88 -1.95 -11.82
CA ASN A 42 9.61 -1.17 -13.04
C ASN A 42 9.21 -2.05 -14.25
N THR A 43 9.75 -3.28 -14.33
CA THR A 43 9.39 -4.26 -15.35
C THR A 43 7.92 -4.67 -15.27
N MET A 44 7.37 -4.83 -14.07
CA MET A 44 5.95 -5.12 -13.86
C MET A 44 5.08 -3.90 -14.19
N ILE A 45 5.52 -2.69 -13.82
CA ILE A 45 4.81 -1.43 -14.16
C ILE A 45 4.69 -1.25 -15.67
N GLN A 46 5.72 -1.65 -16.43
CA GLN A 46 5.71 -1.59 -17.88
C GLN A 46 4.85 -2.69 -18.52
N LYS A 47 4.94 -3.92 -18.02
CA LYS A 47 4.29 -5.10 -18.61
C LYS A 47 2.81 -5.23 -18.27
N LEU A 48 2.42 -4.86 -17.06
CA LEU A 48 1.06 -5.04 -16.56
C LEU A 48 0.17 -3.82 -16.83
N ASN A 49 -1.13 -4.08 -16.93
CA ASN A 49 -2.15 -3.04 -16.96
C ASN A 49 -2.47 -2.53 -15.53
N ALA A 50 -3.30 -1.49 -15.42
CA ALA A 50 -3.63 -0.89 -14.13
C ALA A 50 -4.39 -1.86 -13.20
N GLU A 51 -5.24 -2.73 -13.75
CA GLU A 51 -6.04 -3.67 -12.96
C GLU A 51 -5.18 -4.83 -12.45
N GLU A 52 -4.29 -5.36 -13.28
CA GLU A 52 -3.31 -6.37 -12.90
C GLU A 52 -2.34 -5.86 -11.84
N LEU A 53 -1.86 -4.61 -11.96
CA LEU A 53 -1.03 -3.98 -10.94
C LEU A 53 -1.78 -3.82 -9.61
N LEU A 54 -3.06 -3.44 -9.67
CA LEU A 54 -3.89 -3.31 -8.49
C LEU A 54 -4.05 -4.66 -7.78
N VAL A 55 -4.39 -5.71 -8.52
CA VAL A 55 -4.56 -7.07 -7.98
C VAL A 55 -3.23 -7.60 -7.41
N TYR A 56 -2.12 -7.37 -8.12
CA TYR A 56 -0.79 -7.73 -7.64
C TYR A 56 -0.46 -7.03 -6.31
N MET A 57 -0.68 -5.71 -6.23
CA MET A 57 -0.51 -4.94 -5.01
C MET A 57 -1.36 -5.49 -3.87
N GLN A 58 -2.66 -5.68 -4.09
CA GLN A 58 -3.60 -6.14 -3.06
C GLN A 58 -3.27 -7.55 -2.55
N ARG A 59 -2.77 -8.43 -3.43
CA ARG A 59 -2.52 -9.83 -3.08
C ARG A 59 -1.13 -10.09 -2.47
N HIS A 60 -0.11 -9.39 -2.94
CA HIS A 60 1.28 -9.68 -2.58
C HIS A 60 1.94 -8.61 -1.72
N LEU A 61 1.57 -7.33 -1.86
CA LEU A 61 2.26 -6.22 -1.20
C LEU A 61 1.48 -5.71 0.01
N LEU A 62 0.18 -5.50 -0.18
CA LEU A 62 -0.72 -4.95 0.83
C LEU A 62 -0.70 -5.73 2.16
N PRO A 63 -0.93 -7.06 2.21
CA PRO A 63 -0.92 -7.79 3.47
C PRO A 63 0.43 -7.73 4.19
N THR A 64 1.54 -7.75 3.43
CA THR A 64 2.89 -7.61 3.98
C THR A 64 3.13 -6.22 4.57
N GLU A 65 2.77 -5.15 3.85
CA GLU A 65 2.91 -3.77 4.34
C GLU A 65 2.02 -3.51 5.56
N VAL A 66 0.79 -3.98 5.54
CA VAL A 66 -0.13 -3.85 6.68
C VAL A 66 0.45 -4.55 7.91
N ALA A 67 0.96 -5.77 7.77
CA ALA A 67 1.58 -6.49 8.87
C ALA A 67 2.83 -5.77 9.42
N LEU A 68 3.70 -5.25 8.54
CA LEU A 68 4.89 -4.50 8.92
C LEU A 68 4.55 -3.19 9.64
N LEU A 69 3.58 -2.43 9.13
CA LEU A 69 3.15 -1.17 9.74
C LEU A 69 2.49 -1.40 11.09
N LEU A 70 1.66 -2.44 11.21
CA LEU A 70 1.07 -2.81 12.50
C LEU A 70 2.13 -3.27 13.49
N ALA A 71 3.11 -4.08 13.07
CA ALA A 71 4.21 -4.50 13.92
C ALA A 71 5.07 -3.31 14.40
N THR A 72 5.37 -2.37 13.51
CA THR A 72 6.12 -1.16 13.82
C THR A 72 5.36 -0.28 14.82
N LYS A 73 4.06 -0.07 14.60
CA LYS A 73 3.19 0.68 15.52
C LYS A 73 3.17 0.05 16.92
N ASN A 74 3.05 -1.28 17.02
CA ASN A 74 3.11 -1.97 18.31
C ASN A 74 4.50 -1.87 18.96
N ALA A 75 5.58 -1.91 18.18
CA ALA A 75 6.94 -1.75 18.69
C ALA A 75 7.21 -0.34 19.24
N GLU A 76 6.70 0.71 18.59
CA GLU A 76 6.77 2.08 19.09
C GLU A 76 5.90 2.28 20.35
N GLU A 77 4.72 1.65 20.39
CA GLU A 77 3.84 1.68 21.55
C GLU A 77 4.46 0.96 22.77
N TYR A 78 5.26 -0.09 22.53
CA TYR A 78 5.99 -0.80 23.59
C TYR A 78 7.19 0.01 24.11
N LYS A 79 7.95 0.69 23.23
CA LYS A 79 9.05 1.59 23.63
C LYS A 79 8.56 2.78 24.48
N SER A 80 7.34 3.23 24.26
CA SER A 80 6.76 4.37 24.97
C SER A 80 6.29 4.04 26.39
N LYS A 81 6.18 2.75 26.76
CA LYS A 81 5.76 2.29 28.09
C LYS A 81 6.92 1.93 29.03
N THR A 82 8.17 2.08 28.56
CA THR A 82 9.38 1.78 29.35
C THR A 82 10.15 3.03 29.79
N ALA A 83 9.55 4.22 29.68
CA ALA A 83 10.11 5.50 30.15
C ALA A 83 9.46 5.95 31.47
#